data_AF-A0A377R4K5-F1
#
_entry.id   AF-A0A377R4K5-F1
#
_cell.length_a   1.000
_cell.length_b   1.000
_cell.length_c   1.000
_cell.angle_alpha   90.00
_cell.angle_beta   90.00
_cell.angle_gamma   90.00
#
_symmetry.space_group_name_H-M   'P 1'
#
loop_
_entity.id
_entity.type
_entity.pdbx_description
1 polymer ?
#
loop_
_entity_poly.entity_id
_entity_poly.type
_entity_poly.pdbx_seq_one_letter_code
_entity_poly.pdbx_strand_id
1 'polypeptide(L)'
;MRRLPLIVSIFLLAACVSDFRQRENAFLRRESETSLAQKIVKGQTTRAEIEAMFGRPSRGYNGCYGYYTVSLPFYNFLPTNFFYMKSRDDTWKLCIDYAEDNTVADYRFSHDVKTDIDSPAGSAIQVLFKRSEKSTQSTKENP
;
A
#
# COMPACT_ATOMS: atom_id res chain seq x y z
N MET A 1 12.45 42.64 35.04
CA MET A 1 12.92 41.69 34.01
C MET A 1 12.37 40.30 34.36
N ARG A 2 11.32 39.83 33.68
CA ARG A 2 10.68 38.53 33.94
C ARG A 2 11.42 37.44 33.18
N ARG A 3 12.04 36.50 33.91
CA ARG A 3 12.65 35.30 33.33
C ARG A 3 11.52 34.34 32.94
N LEU A 4 11.23 34.22 31.64
CA LEU A 4 10.38 33.15 31.13
C LEU A 4 11.12 31.81 31.25
N PRO A 5 10.49 30.74 31.79
CA PRO A 5 11.15 29.46 31.95
C PRO A 5 11.37 28.80 30.59
N LEU A 6 12.63 28.40 30.37
CA LEU A 6 13.21 27.71 29.20
C LEU A 6 12.60 26.32 28.91
N ILE A 7 11.46 26.00 29.52
CA ILE A 7 10.82 24.68 29.52
C ILE A 7 9.81 24.54 28.37
N VAL A 8 9.33 25.64 27.79
CA VAL A 8 8.31 25.59 26.73
C VAL A 8 8.89 25.22 25.36
N SER A 9 10.21 25.35 25.15
CA SER A 9 10.82 25.10 23.83
C SER A 9 11.07 23.62 23.50
N ILE A 10 10.90 22.69 24.46
CA ILE A 10 11.20 21.26 24.22
C ILE A 10 9.98 20.48 23.68
N PHE A 11 8.76 21.00 23.84
CA PHE A 11 7.54 20.29 23.41
C PHE A 11 7.17 20.44 21.91
N LEU A 12 7.88 21.26 21.13
CA LEU A 12 7.55 21.54 19.72
C LEU A 12 8.26 20.62 18.70
N LEU A 13 9.21 19.78 19.12
CA LEU A 13 9.98 18.92 18.21
C LEU A 13 9.41 17.50 18.00
N ALA A 14 8.36 17.12 18.73
CA ALA A 14 7.79 15.76 18.65
C ALA A 14 6.69 15.58 17.58
N ALA A 15 6.26 16.66 16.90
CA ALA A 15 5.13 16.60 15.95
C ALA A 15 5.50 16.14 14.52
N CYS A 16 6.77 15.87 14.23
CA CYS A 16 7.24 15.45 12.90
C CYS A 16 7.63 13.97 12.81
N VAL A 17 7.19 13.12 13.75
CA VAL A 17 7.27 11.65 13.56
C VAL A 17 6.05 11.19 12.77
N SER A 18 5.77 11.84 11.64
CA SER A 18 4.85 11.28 10.64
C SER A 18 5.58 10.13 9.95
N ASP A 19 5.01 8.93 10.02
CA ASP A 19 5.46 7.67 9.44
C ASP A 19 6.45 7.82 8.26
N PHE A 20 7.74 8.02 8.59
CA PHE A 20 8.75 8.49 7.64
C PHE A 20 9.02 7.41 6.59
N ARG A 21 8.89 6.14 7.01
CA ARG A 21 9.17 4.94 6.22
C ARG A 21 8.23 4.76 5.03
N GLN A 22 6.99 5.23 5.13
CA GLN A 22 6.04 5.15 4.00
C GLN A 22 6.29 6.28 2.98
N ARG A 23 6.83 7.44 3.41
CA ARG A 23 7.20 8.53 2.49
C ARG A 23 8.47 8.24 1.69
N GLU A 24 9.39 7.43 2.23
CA GLU A 24 10.66 7.09 1.57
C GLU A 24 10.46 6.49 0.17
N ASN A 25 9.41 5.67 -0.03
CA ASN A 25 9.12 5.03 -1.31
C ASN A 25 8.07 5.75 -2.17
N ALA A 26 7.67 6.98 -1.83
CA ALA A 26 6.65 7.72 -2.58
C ALA A 26 7.07 8.04 -4.02
N PHE A 27 8.35 7.88 -4.37
CA PHE A 27 8.83 7.97 -5.75
C PHE A 27 8.14 6.95 -6.67
N LEU A 28 7.79 5.75 -6.16
CA LEU A 28 7.16 4.68 -6.95
C LEU A 28 5.86 5.12 -7.63
N ARG A 29 5.13 6.07 -7.05
CA ARG A 29 3.91 6.62 -7.63
C ARG A 29 4.14 7.37 -8.96
N ARG A 30 5.36 7.81 -9.22
CA ARG A 30 5.77 8.51 -10.45
C ARG A 30 6.52 7.61 -11.43
N GLU A 31 6.77 6.35 -11.06
CA GLU A 31 7.45 5.39 -11.91
C GLU A 31 6.44 4.61 -12.77
N SER A 32 6.93 4.16 -13.92
CA SER A 32 6.27 3.24 -14.83
C SER A 32 7.31 2.21 -15.27
N GLU A 33 6.87 1.10 -15.88
CA GLU A 33 7.81 0.13 -16.46
C GLU A 33 8.77 0.80 -17.44
N THR A 34 8.28 1.75 -18.24
CA THR A 34 9.11 2.47 -19.22
C THR A 34 10.15 3.38 -18.56
N SER A 35 9.80 4.09 -17.47
CA SER A 35 10.76 4.95 -16.77
C SER A 35 11.79 4.14 -16.00
N LEU A 36 11.39 2.98 -15.47
CA LEU A 36 12.30 2.06 -14.81
C LEU A 36 13.24 1.38 -15.81
N ALA A 37 12.77 1.02 -17.00
CA ALA A 37 13.61 0.45 -18.06
C ALA A 37 14.70 1.41 -18.55
N GLN A 38 14.49 2.73 -18.43
CA GLN A 38 15.50 3.74 -18.75
C GLN A 38 16.55 3.92 -17.64
N LYS A 39 16.21 3.59 -16.39
CA LYS A 39 17.08 3.77 -15.21
C LYS A 39 17.81 2.49 -14.81
N ILE A 40 17.18 1.34 -15.03
CA ILE A 40 17.65 0.02 -14.61
C ILE A 40 17.98 -0.81 -15.84
N VAL A 41 19.28 -0.93 -16.12
CA VAL A 41 19.81 -1.73 -17.22
C VAL A 41 20.33 -3.06 -16.67
N LYS A 42 19.71 -4.16 -17.10
CA LYS A 42 20.06 -5.51 -16.65
C LYS A 42 21.53 -5.83 -16.97
N GLY A 43 22.24 -6.43 -16.02
CA GLY A 43 23.67 -6.76 -16.11
C GLY A 43 24.63 -5.57 -16.10
N GLN A 44 24.13 -4.34 -15.95
CA GLN A 44 24.96 -3.13 -15.88
C GLN A 44 24.72 -2.35 -14.60
N THR A 45 23.46 -2.07 -14.29
CA THR A 45 23.11 -1.32 -13.09
C THR A 45 23.47 -2.14 -11.86
N THR A 46 24.23 -1.55 -10.95
CA THR A 46 24.68 -2.22 -9.73
C THR A 46 23.70 -2.00 -8.59
N ARG A 47 23.75 -2.87 -7.57
CA ARG A 47 23.01 -2.67 -6.32
C ARG A 47 23.30 -1.31 -5.67
N ALA A 48 24.55 -0.85 -5.71
CA ALA A 48 24.92 0.44 -5.14
C ALA A 48 24.24 1.61 -5.88
N GLU A 49 24.16 1.54 -7.22
CA GLU A 49 23.46 2.55 -8.02
C GLU A 49 21.95 2.52 -7.78
N ILE A 50 21.35 1.33 -7.65
CA ILE A 50 19.95 1.19 -7.26
C ILE A 50 19.70 1.84 -5.89
N GLU A 51 20.54 1.54 -4.90
CA GLU A 51 20.40 2.11 -3.55
C GLU A 51 20.66 3.63 -3.54
N ALA A 52 21.50 4.14 -4.45
CA ALA A 52 21.71 5.57 -4.62
C ALA A 52 20.51 6.27 -5.28
N MET A 53 19.85 5.62 -6.25
CA MET A 53 18.68 6.18 -6.94
C MET A 53 17.41 6.14 -6.09
N PHE A 54 17.18 5.03 -5.40
CA PHE A 54 15.90 4.72 -4.77
C PHE A 54 15.96 4.58 -3.25
N GLY A 55 17.15 4.69 -2.65
CA GLY A 55 17.35 4.42 -1.24
C GLY A 55 17.40 2.92 -0.95
N ARG A 56 17.28 2.53 0.32
CA ARG A 56 17.28 1.10 0.70
C ARG A 56 15.87 0.52 0.63
N PRO A 57 15.72 -0.74 0.17
CA PRO A 57 14.41 -1.38 0.14
C PRO A 57 13.85 -1.58 1.56
N SER A 58 12.52 -1.56 1.66
CA SER A 58 11.85 -1.71 2.95
C SER A 58 11.91 -3.15 3.44
N ARG A 59 12.26 -3.34 4.72
CA ARG A 59 12.24 -4.67 5.37
C ARG A 59 10.85 -5.34 5.36
N GLY A 60 9.78 -4.56 5.23
CA GLY A 60 8.40 -5.07 5.24
C GLY A 60 7.95 -5.76 3.94
N TYR A 61 8.70 -5.61 2.84
CA TYR A 61 8.31 -6.10 1.52
C TYR A 61 9.26 -7.18 0.99
N ASN A 62 9.80 -8.03 1.87
CA ASN A 62 10.74 -9.10 1.50
C ASN A 62 11.96 -8.59 0.70
N GLY A 63 12.45 -7.39 1.01
CA GLY A 63 13.56 -6.78 0.29
C GLY A 63 13.17 -6.04 -0.99
N CYS A 64 11.87 -5.88 -1.27
CA CYS A 64 11.39 -5.01 -2.35
C CYS A 64 11.12 -3.58 -1.85
N TYR A 65 11.07 -2.63 -2.79
CA TYR A 65 10.49 -1.31 -2.55
C TYR A 65 8.96 -1.44 -2.61
N GLY A 66 8.29 -0.84 -1.64
CA GLY A 66 6.84 -0.90 -1.55
C GLY A 66 6.28 0.43 -1.07
N TYR A 67 5.23 0.88 -1.74
CA TYR A 67 4.49 2.09 -1.41
C TYR A 67 3.00 1.77 -1.51
N TYR A 68 2.22 2.12 -0.49
CA TYR A 68 0.78 1.91 -0.49
C TYR A 68 0.08 3.22 -0.11
N THR A 69 -1.08 3.47 -0.71
CA THR A 69 -1.95 4.58 -0.34
C THR A 69 -3.37 4.10 -0.20
N VAL A 70 -4.01 4.47 0.90
CA VAL A 70 -5.42 4.21 1.16
C VAL A 70 -6.16 5.54 1.03
N SER A 71 -7.13 5.59 0.13
CA SER A 71 -8.09 6.69 0.09
C SER A 71 -9.25 6.38 1.04
N LEU A 72 -9.41 7.26 2.03
CA LEU A 72 -10.47 7.17 3.03
C LEU A 72 -11.86 7.14 2.35
N PRO A 73 -12.84 6.50 2.99
CA PRO A 73 -14.14 6.30 2.38
C PRO A 73 -14.86 7.62 2.07
N PHE A 74 -15.27 7.79 0.81
CA PHE A 74 -16.18 8.85 0.42
C PHE A 74 -17.63 8.43 0.69
N TYR A 75 -18.34 9.18 1.52
CA TYR A 75 -19.80 9.04 1.70
C TYR A 75 -20.51 9.82 0.60
N ASN A 76 -21.22 9.13 -0.28
CA ASN A 76 -22.08 9.77 -1.27
C ASN A 76 -23.54 9.55 -0.87
N PHE A 77 -24.24 10.66 -0.63
CA PHE A 77 -25.68 10.68 -0.36
C PHE A 77 -26.42 10.82 -1.71
N LEU A 78 -26.92 9.71 -2.25
CA LEU A 78 -27.93 9.77 -3.30
C LEU A 78 -29.31 9.92 -2.65
N PRO A 79 -30.24 10.68 -3.25
CA PRO A 79 -31.56 10.99 -2.68
C PRO A 79 -32.44 9.75 -2.42
N THR A 80 -32.06 8.59 -2.93
CA THR A 80 -32.70 7.29 -2.68
C THR A 80 -31.83 6.41 -1.77
N ASN A 81 -31.66 6.76 -0.49
CA ASN A 81 -31.25 5.87 0.64
C ASN A 81 -30.19 4.76 0.42
N PHE A 82 -29.19 4.93 -0.45
CA PHE A 82 -28.07 4.00 -0.57
C PHE A 82 -26.81 4.64 -0.03
N PHE A 83 -26.50 4.35 1.23
CA PHE A 83 -25.14 4.57 1.73
C PHE A 83 -24.20 3.62 0.98
N TYR A 84 -23.19 4.14 0.32
CA TYR A 84 -22.08 3.34 -0.15
C TYR A 84 -20.77 3.95 0.35
N MET A 85 -19.95 3.08 0.92
CA MET A 85 -18.62 3.36 1.41
C MET A 85 -17.66 2.86 0.34
N LYS A 86 -16.99 3.78 -0.36
CA LYS A 86 -15.99 3.42 -1.37
C LYS A 86 -14.61 3.74 -0.83
N SER A 87 -13.81 2.72 -0.55
CA SER A 87 -12.37 2.85 -0.33
C SER A 87 -11.60 2.38 -1.56
N ARG A 88 -10.46 3.01 -1.80
CA ARG A 88 -9.52 2.57 -2.83
C ARG A 88 -8.13 2.51 -2.25
N ASP A 89 -7.51 1.35 -2.41
CA ASP A 89 -6.17 1.02 -1.99
C ASP A 89 -5.31 0.88 -3.25
N ASP A 90 -4.31 1.74 -3.40
CA ASP A 90 -3.33 1.64 -4.48
C ASP A 90 -2.00 1.15 -3.86
N THR A 91 -1.41 0.11 -4.44
CA THR A 91 -0.13 -0.47 -4.00
C THR A 91 0.85 -0.54 -5.16
N TRP A 92 2.01 0.10 -4.99
CA TRP A 92 3.14 0.01 -5.91
C TRP A 92 4.24 -0.85 -5.30
N LYS A 93 4.81 -1.74 -6.10
CA LYS A 93 5.88 -2.64 -5.67
C LYS A 93 6.97 -2.72 -6.75
N LEU A 94 8.23 -2.59 -6.33
CA LEU A 94 9.40 -2.81 -7.18
C LEU A 94 10.33 -3.81 -6.50
N CYS A 95 10.48 -4.99 -7.08
CA CYS A 95 11.43 -6.00 -6.65
C CYS A 95 12.59 -6.08 -7.62
N ILE A 96 13.81 -6.15 -7.10
CA ILE A 96 15.02 -6.23 -7.90
C ILE A 96 15.76 -7.49 -7.50
N ASP A 97 16.01 -8.35 -8.48
CA ASP A 97 16.76 -9.58 -8.32
C ASP A 97 18.21 -9.32 -8.77
N TYR A 98 19.17 -9.61 -7.91
CA TYR A 98 20.59 -9.37 -8.18
C TYR A 98 21.31 -10.67 -8.55
N ALA A 99 22.26 -10.57 -9.48
CA ALA A 99 23.23 -11.62 -9.77
C ALA A 99 24.32 -11.67 -8.70
N GLU A 100 25.17 -12.70 -8.75
CA GLU A 100 26.27 -12.91 -7.79
C GLU A 100 27.28 -11.75 -7.77
N ASP A 101 27.44 -11.05 -8.89
CA ASP A 101 28.32 -9.88 -9.04
C ASP A 101 27.69 -8.57 -8.54
N ASN A 102 26.51 -8.65 -7.89
CA ASN A 102 25.69 -7.51 -7.44
C ASN A 102 25.15 -6.60 -8.55
N THR A 103 25.14 -7.05 -9.81
CA THR A 103 24.40 -6.37 -10.88
C THR A 103 22.93 -6.80 -10.89
N VAL A 104 22.05 -5.97 -11.45
CA VAL A 104 20.64 -6.32 -11.60
C VAL A 104 20.49 -7.45 -12.62
N ALA A 105 20.04 -8.62 -12.17
CA ALA A 105 19.70 -9.74 -13.05
C ALA A 105 18.32 -9.53 -13.67
N ASP A 106 17.34 -9.16 -12.84
CA ASP A 106 15.99 -8.86 -13.29
C ASP A 106 15.27 -7.90 -12.33
N TYR A 107 14.14 -7.34 -12.75
CA TYR A 107 13.28 -6.58 -11.87
C TYR A 107 11.81 -6.75 -12.24
N ARG A 108 10.93 -6.59 -11.24
CA ARG A 108 9.48 -6.65 -11.39
C ARG A 108 8.86 -5.42 -10.77
N PHE A 109 8.11 -4.67 -11.57
CA PHE A 109 7.30 -3.56 -11.10
C PHE A 109 5.82 -3.94 -11.18
N SER A 110 5.05 -3.70 -10.12
CA SER A 110 3.60 -3.85 -10.12
C SER A 110 2.92 -2.63 -9.53
N HIS A 111 1.74 -2.34 -10.06
CA HIS A 111 0.82 -1.36 -9.51
C HIS A 111 -0.57 -2.00 -9.42
N ASP A 112 -0.96 -2.34 -8.20
CA ASP A 112 -2.21 -3.02 -7.89
C ASP A 112 -3.21 -2.02 -7.30
N VAL A 113 -4.39 -1.93 -7.92
CA VAL A 113 -5.49 -1.07 -7.48
C VAL A 113 -6.63 -1.93 -6.98
N LYS A 114 -6.94 -1.84 -5.68
CA LYS A 114 -8.09 -2.49 -5.07
C LYS A 114 -9.14 -1.44 -4.73
N THR A 115 -10.36 -1.64 -5.20
CA THR A 115 -11.49 -0.76 -4.87
C THR A 115 -12.53 -1.59 -4.13
N ASP A 116 -12.74 -1.27 -2.85
CA ASP A 116 -13.77 -1.91 -2.03
C ASP A 116 -14.99 -0.98 -1.98
N ILE A 117 -16.17 -1.54 -2.31
CA ILE A 117 -17.46 -0.85 -2.25
C ILE A 117 -18.31 -1.59 -1.25
N ASP A 118 -18.44 -1.05 -0.05
CA ASP A 118 -19.35 -1.54 0.96
C ASP A 118 -20.66 -0.76 0.91
N SER A 119 -21.76 -1.46 0.61
CA SER A 119 -23.11 -0.94 0.80
C SER A 119 -23.81 -1.76 1.88
N PRO A 120 -24.63 -1.16 2.77
CA PRO A 120 -25.47 -1.90 3.71
C PRO A 120 -26.35 -2.96 3.04
N ALA A 121 -26.70 -2.79 1.76
CA ALA A 121 -27.44 -3.78 0.99
C ALA A 121 -26.57 -4.99 0.58
N GLY A 122 -25.29 -4.77 0.27
CA GLY A 122 -24.36 -5.84 -0.15
C GLY A 122 -23.93 -6.76 0.99
N SER A 123 -23.71 -6.21 2.18
CA SER A 123 -23.39 -7.01 3.38
C SER A 123 -24.57 -7.85 3.84
N ALA A 124 -25.80 -7.33 3.75
CA ALA A 124 -27.02 -8.10 4.01
C ALA A 124 -27.19 -9.29 3.05
N ILE A 125 -26.92 -9.10 1.75
CA ILE A 125 -26.98 -10.16 0.74
C ILE A 125 -25.93 -11.24 1.01
N GLN A 126 -24.67 -10.87 1.32
CA GLN A 126 -23.63 -11.86 1.63
C GLN A 126 -23.96 -12.68 2.89
N VAL A 127 -24.53 -12.06 3.92
CA VAL A 127 -24.99 -12.77 5.13
C VAL A 127 -26.14 -13.73 4.82
N LEU A 128 -27.08 -13.33 3.95
CA LEU A 128 -28.20 -14.18 3.53
C LEU A 128 -27.73 -15.39 2.68
N PHE A 129 -26.83 -15.18 1.72
CA PHE A 129 -26.29 -16.28 0.89
C PHE A 129 -25.37 -17.22 1.68
N LYS A 130 -24.53 -16.70 2.58
CA LYS A 130 -23.68 -17.53 3.45
C LYS A 130 -24.49 -18.36 4.44
N ARG A 131 -25.69 -17.89 4.83
CA ARG A 131 -26.67 -18.65 5.62
C ARG A 131 -27.37 -19.75 4.81
N SER A 132 -27.62 -19.49 3.52
CA SER A 132 -28.22 -20.46 2.58
C SER A 132 -27.30 -21.64 2.26
N GLU A 133 -25.99 -21.43 2.17
CA GLU A 133 -25.04 -22.53 1.95
C GLU A 133 -24.96 -23.45 3.19
N LYS A 134 -25.00 -22.86 4.39
CA LYS A 134 -24.95 -23.63 5.65
C LYS A 134 -26.23 -24.47 5.89
N SER A 135 -27.39 -24.05 5.37
CA SER A 135 -28.62 -24.86 5.47
C SER A 135 -28.68 -26.00 4.47
N THR A 136 -27.97 -25.91 3.34
CA THR A 136 -28.03 -26.94 2.28
C THR A 136 -27.14 -28.15 2.59
N GLN A 137 -26.07 -27.99 3.38
CA GLN A 137 -25.24 -29.10 3.84
C GLN A 137 -25.87 -29.94 4.96
N SER A 138 -26.88 -29.44 5.68
CA SER A 138 -27.51 -30.16 6.80
C SER A 138 -28.59 -31.18 6.38
N THR A 139 -28.91 -31.30 5.09
CA THR A 139 -29.99 -32.18 4.60
C THR A 139 -29.47 -33.41 3.83
N LYS A 140 -28.17 -33.71 3.88
CA LYS A 140 -27.56 -34.87 3.18
C LYS A 140 -26.87 -35.89 4.08
N GLU A 141 -27.23 -35.96 5.36
CA GLU A 141 -26.76 -37.03 6.23
C GLU A 141 -27.93 -37.58 7.06
N ASN A 142 -28.59 -38.61 6.51
CA ASN A 142 -29.19 -39.74 7.22
C ASN A 142 -29.86 -40.67 6.20
N PRO A 143 -29.36 -41.91 5.98
CA PRO A 143 -30.24 -43.04 5.74
C PRO A 143 -30.95 -43.47 7.04
#